data_AF-A0A523QA91-F1
#
_entry.id   AF-A0A523QA91-F1
#
_cell.length_a   1.000
_cell.length_b   1.000
_cell.length_c   1.000
_cell.angle_alpha   90.00
_cell.angle_beta   90.00
_cell.angle_gamma   90.00
#
_symmetry.space_group_name_H-M   'P 1'
#
loop_
_entity.id
_entity.type
_entity.pdbx_description
1 polymer ?
#
loop_
_entity_poly.entity_id
_entity_poly.type
_entity_poly.pdbx_seq_one_letter_code
_entity_poly.pdbx_strand_id
1 'polypeptide(L)'
;MVRAAALMLPLVIGRHLGRTLGFPATYRALFLAHLMADQADQELRDLAFMAAAVSTLPAVLQLSGDEVARLLHLPLRVKESLNGRGDLHPWVKLAEASDTLPPLEVRNAAQALRIGQREVNQTLIFSLRQTCRLWQPQWAEALGL
;
A
#
# COMPACT_ATOMS: atom_id res chain seq x y z
N MET A 1 9.44 0.91 -16.78
CA MET A 1 9.59 -0.54 -16.49
C MET A 1 9.37 -0.91 -15.00
N VAL A 2 9.20 0.05 -14.08
CA VAL A 2 8.99 -0.21 -12.63
C VAL A 2 7.57 -0.73 -12.29
N ARG A 3 6.56 -0.46 -13.12
CA ARG A 3 5.15 -0.87 -12.90
C ARG A 3 4.96 -2.38 -12.66
N ALA A 4 5.75 -3.25 -13.31
CA ALA A 4 5.60 -4.70 -13.15
C ALA A 4 6.26 -5.24 -11.87
N ALA A 5 7.45 -4.73 -11.50
CA ALA A 5 8.15 -5.14 -10.29
C ALA A 5 7.45 -4.64 -9.00
N ALA A 6 6.86 -3.44 -9.05
CA ALA A 6 6.07 -2.90 -7.95
C ALA A 6 4.80 -3.76 -7.71
N LEU A 7 4.08 -4.15 -8.76
CA LEU A 7 2.92 -5.06 -8.65
C LEU A 7 3.30 -6.46 -8.15
N MET A 8 4.54 -6.90 -8.36
CA MET A 8 5.00 -8.22 -7.90
C MET A 8 5.12 -8.28 -6.38
N LEU A 9 5.45 -7.18 -5.69
CA LEU A 9 5.67 -7.23 -4.23
C LEU A 9 4.37 -7.57 -3.45
N PRO A 10 3.22 -6.88 -3.66
CA PRO A 10 1.95 -7.27 -3.04
C PRO A 10 1.46 -8.66 -3.48
N LEU A 11 1.73 -9.07 -4.73
CA LEU A 11 1.36 -10.39 -5.24
C LEU A 11 2.22 -11.51 -4.64
N VAL A 12 3.52 -11.30 -4.45
CA VAL A 12 4.45 -12.23 -3.78
C VAL A 12 4.15 -12.32 -2.30
N ILE A 13 3.89 -11.18 -1.64
CA ILE A 13 3.37 -11.12 -0.28
C ILE A 13 2.07 -11.91 -0.18
N GLY A 14 1.14 -11.70 -1.12
CA GLY A 14 -0.13 -12.42 -1.21
C GLY A 14 0.01 -13.92 -1.47
N ARG A 15 1.03 -14.34 -2.22
CA ARG A 15 1.36 -15.75 -2.47
C ARG A 15 1.83 -16.47 -1.21
N HIS A 16 2.60 -15.79 -0.36
CA HIS A 16 3.15 -16.39 0.87
C HIS A 16 2.28 -16.21 2.12
N LEU A 17 1.49 -15.13 2.19
CA LEU A 17 0.66 -14.79 3.34
C LEU A 17 -0.84 -15.08 3.11
N GLY A 18 -1.20 -15.56 1.92
CA GLY A 18 -2.57 -15.86 1.53
C GLY A 18 -3.42 -14.61 1.23
N ARG A 19 -4.67 -14.86 0.80
CA ARG A 19 -5.63 -13.81 0.40
C ARG A 19 -5.91 -12.80 1.52
N THR A 20 -5.95 -13.25 2.77
CA THR A 20 -6.32 -12.44 3.95
C THR A 20 -5.38 -11.25 4.17
N LEU A 21 -4.10 -11.41 3.82
CA LEU A 21 -3.07 -10.39 4.03
C LEU A 21 -2.60 -9.74 2.73
N GLY A 22 -2.62 -10.49 1.63
CA GLY A 22 -2.25 -9.96 0.31
C GLY A 22 -3.26 -8.95 -0.24
N PHE A 23 -4.57 -9.16 -0.01
CA PHE A 23 -5.59 -8.25 -0.52
C PHE A 23 -5.47 -6.85 0.10
N PRO A 24 -5.42 -6.69 1.44
CA PRO A 24 -5.21 -5.38 2.06
C PRO A 24 -3.92 -4.68 1.63
N ALA A 25 -2.80 -5.41 1.56
CA ALA A 25 -1.52 -4.87 1.11
C ALA A 25 -1.58 -4.36 -0.33
N THR A 26 -2.22 -5.13 -1.23
CA THR A 26 -2.43 -4.73 -2.64
C THR A 26 -3.32 -3.50 -2.72
N TYR A 27 -4.42 -3.49 -1.96
CA TYR A 27 -5.37 -2.39 -1.94
C TYR A 27 -4.70 -1.07 -1.53
N ARG A 28 -3.94 -1.06 -0.43
CA ARG A 28 -3.24 0.12 0.07
C ARG A 28 -2.20 0.65 -0.89
N ALA A 29 -1.43 -0.25 -1.49
CA ALA A 29 -0.40 0.11 -2.47
C ALA A 29 -1.03 0.75 -3.72
N LEU A 30 -2.09 0.15 -4.26
CA LEU A 30 -2.83 0.72 -5.39
C LEU A 30 -3.50 2.04 -5.04
N PHE A 31 -4.09 2.14 -3.84
CA PHE A 31 -4.71 3.37 -3.38
C PHE A 31 -3.73 4.55 -3.39
N LEU A 32 -2.53 4.39 -2.82
CA LEU A 32 -1.53 5.46 -2.86
C LEU A 32 -1.01 5.74 -4.27
N ALA A 33 -0.74 4.71 -5.08
CA ALA A 33 -0.26 4.92 -6.44
C ALA A 33 -1.24 5.73 -7.29
N HIS A 34 -2.55 5.49 -7.14
CA HIS A 34 -3.57 6.27 -7.85
C HIS A 34 -3.76 7.66 -7.24
N LEU A 35 -3.74 7.78 -5.91
CA LEU A 35 -3.94 9.07 -5.24
C LEU A 35 -2.82 10.05 -5.57
N MET A 36 -1.60 9.55 -5.69
CA MET A 36 -0.41 10.36 -5.94
C MET A 36 -0.10 10.53 -7.43
N ALA A 37 -0.90 9.93 -8.33
CA ALA A 37 -0.61 9.84 -9.77
C ALA A 37 -0.32 11.20 -10.40
N ASP A 38 -1.05 12.24 -10.01
CA ASP A 38 -0.93 13.60 -10.57
C ASP A 38 -0.24 14.60 -9.62
N GLN A 39 0.10 14.18 -8.39
CA GLN A 39 0.55 15.10 -7.32
C GLN A 39 2.03 14.98 -6.96
N ALA A 40 2.68 13.86 -7.29
CA ALA A 40 4.04 13.56 -6.85
C ALA A 40 4.96 13.26 -8.04
N ASP A 41 6.27 13.36 -7.84
CA ASP A 41 7.23 12.79 -8.78
C ASP A 41 7.18 11.25 -8.76
N GLN A 42 7.78 10.63 -9.78
CA GLN A 42 7.76 9.18 -9.92
C GLN A 42 8.46 8.45 -8.75
N GLU A 43 9.53 9.02 -8.20
CA GLU A 43 10.30 8.39 -7.13
C GLU A 43 9.50 8.32 -5.83
N LEU A 44 8.89 9.43 -5.43
CA LEU A 44 8.04 9.52 -4.25
C LEU A 44 6.83 8.58 -4.37
N ARG A 45 6.21 8.49 -5.55
CA ARG A 45 5.13 7.52 -5.81
C ARG A 45 5.58 6.08 -5.61
N ASP A 46 6.74 5.71 -6.17
CA ASP A 46 7.26 4.34 -6.09
C ASP A 46 7.62 3.97 -4.64
N LEU A 47 8.20 4.91 -3.88
CA LEU A 47 8.50 4.74 -2.46
C LEU A 47 7.24 4.65 -1.59
N ALA A 48 6.24 5.50 -1.82
CA ALA A 48 4.97 5.45 -1.11
C ALA A 48 4.20 4.15 -1.38
N PHE A 49 4.19 3.70 -2.64
CA PHE A 49 3.64 2.41 -3.03
C PHE A 49 4.32 1.26 -2.26
N MET A 50 5.66 1.22 -2.25
CA MET A 50 6.40 0.18 -1.53
C MET A 50 6.11 0.22 -0.03
N ALA A 51 6.12 1.41 0.58
CA ALA A 51 5.84 1.58 2.00
C ALA A 51 4.43 1.12 2.37
N ALA A 52 3.41 1.45 1.58
CA ALA A 52 2.05 0.95 1.80
C ALA A 52 1.94 -0.57 1.62
N ALA A 53 2.58 -1.14 0.58
CA ALA A 53 2.55 -2.58 0.34
C ALA A 53 3.12 -3.40 1.50
N VAL A 54 4.18 -2.90 2.14
CA VAL A 54 4.90 -3.62 3.22
C VAL A 54 4.50 -3.20 4.63
N SER A 55 3.65 -2.18 4.77
CA SER A 55 3.22 -1.62 6.07
C SER A 55 2.62 -2.64 7.05
N THR A 56 2.00 -3.72 6.56
CA THR A 56 1.41 -4.77 7.43
C THR A 56 2.40 -5.84 7.86
N LEU A 57 3.54 -5.96 7.18
CA LEU A 57 4.50 -7.02 7.44
C LEU A 57 5.06 -7.00 8.86
N PRO A 58 5.41 -5.85 9.48
CA PRO A 58 5.88 -5.82 10.86
C PRO A 58 4.89 -6.49 11.82
N ALA A 59 3.60 -6.15 11.70
CA ALA A 59 2.55 -6.73 12.55
C ALA A 59 2.32 -8.22 12.28
N VAL A 60 2.28 -8.63 11.01
CA VAL A 60 2.03 -10.03 10.60
C VAL A 60 3.18 -10.95 10.99
N LEU A 61 4.41 -10.52 10.74
CA LEU A 61 5.61 -11.31 11.01
C LEU A 61 6.06 -11.18 12.47
N GLN A 62 5.42 -10.32 13.25
CA GLN A 62 5.83 -9.97 14.63
C GLN A 62 7.29 -9.49 14.68
N LEU A 63 7.66 -8.67 13.71
CA LEU A 63 8.98 -8.07 13.56
C LEU A 63 8.90 -6.56 13.69
N SER A 64 10.01 -5.93 14.07
CA SER A 64 10.15 -4.47 13.96
C SER A 64 10.21 -4.02 12.50
N GLY A 65 9.91 -2.74 12.24
CA GLY A 65 10.05 -2.14 10.91
C GLY A 65 11.48 -2.25 10.38
N ASP A 66 12.48 -2.16 11.25
CA ASP A 66 13.90 -2.32 10.92
C ASP A 66 14.26 -3.74 10.47
N GLU A 67 13.71 -4.76 11.12
CA GLU A 67 13.92 -6.16 10.74
C GLU A 67 13.28 -6.46 9.38
N VAL A 68 12.05 -6.01 9.15
CA VAL A 68 11.37 -6.15 7.85
C VAL A 68 12.15 -5.45 6.74
N ALA A 69 12.59 -4.22 6.98
CA ALA A 69 13.37 -3.47 6.00
C ALA A 69 14.70 -4.14 5.66
N ARG A 70 15.36 -4.75 6.64
CA ARG A 70 16.60 -5.51 6.42
C ARG A 70 16.35 -6.75 5.58
N LEU A 71 15.31 -7.52 5.91
CA LEU A 71 14.96 -8.76 5.21
C LEU A 71 14.60 -8.53 3.74
N LEU A 72 13.94 -7.41 3.45
CA LEU A 72 13.48 -7.07 2.10
C LEU A 72 14.40 -6.07 1.38
N HIS A 73 15.54 -5.71 1.99
CA HIS A 73 16.49 -4.73 1.46
C HIS A 73 15.82 -3.39 1.04
N LEU A 74 14.91 -2.88 1.88
CA LEU A 74 14.12 -1.70 1.56
C LEU A 74 14.93 -0.40 1.63
N PRO A 75 14.58 0.62 0.82
CA PRO A 75 15.17 1.95 0.92
C PRO A 75 15.00 2.58 2.30
N LEU A 76 15.95 3.45 2.69
CA LEU A 76 15.95 4.11 4.01
C LEU A 76 14.62 4.83 4.31
N ARG A 77 14.09 5.57 3.34
CA ARG A 77 12.82 6.32 3.49
C ARG A 77 11.64 5.39 3.80
N VAL A 78 11.60 4.21 3.17
CA VAL A 78 10.57 3.19 3.45
C VAL A 78 10.74 2.63 4.85
N LYS A 79 11.97 2.32 5.26
CA LYS A 79 12.28 1.88 6.63
C LYS A 79 11.85 2.90 7.67
N GLU A 80 12.14 4.18 7.46
CA GLU A 80 11.74 5.25 8.37
C GLU A 80 10.21 5.29 8.52
N SER A 81 9.48 5.15 7.42
CA SER A 81 8.02 5.07 7.41
C SER A 81 7.48 3.89 8.21
N LEU A 82 8.08 2.71 8.09
CA LEU A 82 7.70 1.51 8.85
C LEU A 82 7.90 1.70 10.36
N ASN A 83 8.81 2.60 10.75
CA ASN A 83 9.06 2.97 12.14
C ASN A 83 8.29 4.23 12.58
N GLY A 84 7.28 4.65 11.82
CA GLY A 84 6.42 5.77 12.16
C GLY A 84 7.03 7.16 11.92
N ARG A 85 8.02 7.27 11.05
CA ARG A 85 8.80 8.50 10.81
C ARG A 85 8.94 8.83 9.33
N GLY A 86 9.47 10.01 9.03
CA GLY A 86 9.77 10.43 7.66
C GLY A 86 8.55 10.96 6.90
N ASP A 87 8.83 11.38 5.67
CA ASP A 87 7.89 12.04 4.76
C ASP A 87 6.83 11.10 4.17
N LEU A 88 7.12 9.80 4.08
CA LEU A 88 6.19 8.76 3.62
C LEU A 88 5.15 8.38 4.68
N HIS A 89 5.42 8.58 5.97
CA HIS A 89 4.57 8.08 7.05
C HIS A 89 3.12 8.62 7.02
N PRO A 90 2.86 9.91 6.74
CA PRO A 90 1.50 10.40 6.60
C PRO A 90 0.71 9.72 5.47
N TRP A 91 1.38 9.37 4.37
CA TRP A 91 0.78 8.64 3.25
C TRP A 91 0.43 7.20 3.65
N VAL A 92 1.36 6.53 4.33
CA VAL A 92 1.12 5.17 4.84
C VAL A 92 -0.05 5.16 5.82
N LYS A 93 -0.14 6.13 6.73
CA LYS A 93 -1.29 6.27 7.64
C LYS A 93 -2.62 6.46 6.93
N LEU A 94 -2.66 7.26 5.86
CA LEU A 94 -3.87 7.42 5.06
C LEU A 94 -4.26 6.10 4.38
N ALA A 95 -3.28 5.35 3.87
CA ALA A 95 -3.52 4.02 3.30
C ALA A 95 -4.01 3.02 4.36
N GLU A 96 -3.41 2.98 5.54
CA GLU A 96 -3.84 2.13 6.66
C GLU A 96 -5.27 2.46 7.09
N ALA A 97 -5.61 3.75 7.24
CA ALA A 97 -6.98 4.17 7.55
C ALA A 97 -8.00 3.79 6.46
N SER A 98 -7.56 3.70 5.20
CA SER A 98 -8.44 3.26 4.09
C SER A 98 -8.87 1.81 4.20
N ASP A 99 -8.08 0.98 4.87
CA ASP A 99 -8.29 -0.46 5.01
C ASP A 99 -9.32 -0.80 6.09
N THR A 100 -9.32 -0.03 7.18
CA THR A 100 -10.26 -0.22 8.31
C THR A 100 -11.67 0.30 7.98
N LEU A 101 -11.78 1.26 7.05
CA LEU A 101 -13.01 1.94 6.61
C LEU A 101 -13.75 2.88 7.59
N PRO A 102 -13.31 3.28 8.81
CA PRO A 102 -13.99 4.33 9.56
C PRO A 102 -13.89 5.67 8.79
N PRO A 103 -15.01 6.31 8.41
CA PRO A 103 -14.97 7.54 7.62
C PRO A 103 -14.24 8.71 8.31
N LEU A 104 -14.15 8.68 9.64
CA LEU A 104 -13.49 9.71 10.43
C LEU A 104 -11.96 9.62 10.37
N GLU A 105 -11.40 8.41 10.46
CA GLU A 105 -9.94 8.20 10.44
C GLU A 105 -9.35 8.56 9.08
N VAL A 106 -10.01 8.11 8.00
CA VAL A 106 -9.64 8.46 6.63
C VAL A 106 -9.67 9.98 6.43
N ARG A 107 -10.72 10.65 6.92
CA ARG A 107 -10.84 12.11 6.82
C ARG A 107 -9.70 12.82 7.54
N ASN A 108 -9.39 12.41 8.76
CA ASN A 108 -8.33 13.04 9.56
C ASN A 108 -6.94 12.84 8.92
N ALA A 109 -6.66 11.64 8.42
CA ALA A 109 -5.41 11.34 7.71
C ALA A 109 -5.29 12.13 6.40
N ALA A 110 -6.39 12.28 5.65
CA ALA A 110 -6.41 13.05 4.40
C ALA A 110 -6.19 14.55 4.64
N GLN A 111 -6.74 15.09 5.73
CA GLN A 111 -6.56 16.49 6.12
C GLN A 111 -5.10 16.83 6.43
N ALA A 112 -4.36 15.92 7.08
CA ALA A 112 -2.94 16.11 7.35
C ALA A 112 -2.09 16.27 6.07
N LEU A 113 -2.54 15.64 4.97
CA LEU A 113 -1.94 15.73 3.65
C LEU A 113 -2.56 16.84 2.77
N ARG A 114 -3.54 17.59 3.30
CA ARG A 114 -4.31 18.63 2.58
C ARG A 114 -5.02 18.08 1.32
N ILE A 115 -5.40 16.81 1.35
CA ILE A 115 -6.11 16.16 0.23
C ILE A 115 -7.62 16.29 0.44
N GLY A 116 -8.33 16.63 -0.62
CA GLY A 116 -9.78 16.76 -0.60
C GLY A 116 -10.48 15.41 -0.39
N GLN A 117 -11.51 15.38 0.45
CA GLN A 117 -12.25 14.14 0.74
C GLN A 117 -12.86 13.48 -0.51
N ARG A 118 -13.29 14.29 -1.49
CA ARG A 118 -13.85 13.79 -2.76
C ARG A 118 -12.83 12.96 -3.53
N GLU A 119 -11.61 13.46 -3.63
CA GLU A 119 -10.51 12.79 -4.34
C GLU A 119 -10.14 11.47 -3.66
N VAL A 120 -10.05 11.48 -2.32
CA VAL A 120 -9.84 10.27 -1.54
C VAL A 120 -10.94 9.25 -1.82
N ASN A 121 -12.21 9.61 -1.68
CA ASN A 121 -13.34 8.70 -1.89
C ASN A 121 -13.36 8.09 -3.31
N GLN A 122 -13.11 8.91 -4.33
CA GLN A 122 -13.03 8.42 -5.71
C GLN A 122 -11.90 7.40 -5.88
N THR A 123 -10.74 7.71 -5.30
CA THR A 123 -9.55 6.85 -5.38
C THR A 123 -9.71 5.56 -4.58
N LEU A 124 -10.40 5.60 -3.44
CA LEU A 124 -10.76 4.42 -2.65
C LEU A 124 -11.59 3.44 -3.46
N ILE A 125 -12.68 3.93 -4.08
CA ILE A 125 -13.58 3.10 -4.90
C ILE A 125 -12.84 2.54 -6.11
N PHE A 126 -12.06 3.37 -6.79
CA PHE A 126 -11.28 2.96 -7.95
C PHE A 126 -10.28 1.86 -7.59
N SER A 127 -9.50 2.06 -6.54
CA SER A 127 -8.46 1.12 -6.11
C SER A 127 -9.04 -0.18 -5.58
N LEU A 128 -10.20 -0.13 -4.92
CA LEU A 128 -10.91 -1.34 -4.48
C LEU A 128 -11.36 -2.17 -5.68
N ARG A 129 -11.95 -1.53 -6.70
CA ARG A 129 -12.36 -2.21 -7.95
C ARG A 129 -11.17 -2.86 -8.65
N GLN A 130 -10.04 -2.17 -8.75
CA GLN A 130 -8.82 -2.73 -9.35
C GLN A 130 -8.29 -3.90 -8.54
N THR A 131 -8.25 -3.78 -7.21
CA THR A 131 -7.81 -4.86 -6.32
C THR A 131 -8.70 -6.08 -6.47
N CYS A 132 -10.03 -5.92 -6.41
CA CYS A 132 -10.97 -7.00 -6.66
C CYS A 132 -10.73 -7.68 -8.01
N ARG A 133 -10.47 -6.91 -9.07
CA ARG A 133 -10.19 -7.45 -10.41
C ARG A 133 -8.91 -8.29 -10.46
N LEU A 134 -7.84 -7.85 -9.81
CA LEU A 134 -6.57 -8.57 -9.71
C LEU A 134 -6.70 -9.86 -8.88
N TRP A 135 -7.58 -9.84 -7.88
CA TRP A 135 -7.81 -10.96 -6.98
C TRP A 135 -9.00 -11.86 -7.40
N GLN A 136 -9.47 -11.76 -8.65
CA GLN A 136 -10.47 -12.69 -9.20
C GLN A 136 -9.86 -14.09 -9.44
N PRO A 137 -10.66 -15.18 -9.32
CA PRO A 137 -10.18 -16.58 -9.43
C PRO A 137 -9.41 -16.88 -10.72
N GLN A 138 -9.81 -16.25 -11.83
CA GLN A 138 -9.19 -16.40 -13.14
C GLN A 138 -7.70 -16.03 -13.22
N TRP A 139 -7.15 -15.32 -12.23
CA TRP A 139 -5.70 -15.07 -12.12
C TRP A 139 -4.94 -16.18 -11.41
N ALA A 140 -5.60 -16.98 -10.56
CA ALA A 140 -4.99 -18.15 -9.92
C ALA A 140 -4.66 -19.20 -10.99
N GLU A 141 -5.62 -19.48 -11.89
CA GLU A 141 -5.41 -20.38 -13.03
C GLU A 141 -4.29 -19.92 -13.97
N ALA A 142 -4.20 -18.61 -14.26
CA ALA A 142 -3.16 -18.03 -15.12
C ALA A 142 -1.75 -18.09 -14.49
N LEU A 143 -1.65 -18.23 -13.16
CA LEU A 143 -0.40 -18.36 -12.42
C LEU A 143 -0.09 -19.81 -12.00
N GLY A 144 -0.92 -20.78 -12.45
CA GLY A 144 -0.77 -22.20 -12.13
C GLY A 144 -1.07 -22.55 -10.67
N LEU A 145 -1.97 -21.79 -10.04
CA LEU A 145 -2.50 -22.04 -8.68
C LEU A 145 -3.89 -22.68 -8.73
#